data_AF-A0A965VLB9-F1
#
_entry.id   AF-A0A965VLB9-F1
#
_cell.length_a   1.000
_cell.length_b   1.000
_cell.length_c   1.000
_cell.angle_alpha   90.00
_cell.angle_beta   90.00
_cell.angle_gamma   90.00
#
_symmetry.space_group_name_H-M   'P 1'
#
loop_
_entity.id
_entity.type
_entity.pdbx_description
1 polymer ?
#
loop_
_entity_poly.entity_id
_entity_poly.type
_entity_poly.pdbx_seq_one_letter_code
_entity_poly.pdbx_strand_id
1 'polypeptide(L)'
;MTLIQPTVTIDHSHLRHNISALSALIAPAEVMLAVKTNAYGHGLVEVSETALSSGATALAVLEVSSGVALRSRGITAPLFAWLLGDQDDFRLAAQNGIDLGISSLAELASAARASSGGHRVVVHLKIDTGLTRNGAPASFWPQLCAEAATLHNEGRLFVKGIWSHLADASPEDDEESLRQFLAAVVVARESGLEPGVLHLGASSAGLRFSQGRMDFVRFGIAAYGISPFDHVTASELGLRPVMTLTAPILGIEGRCFVVGAGFGHGILVGEHPDRHVTIRGDRWYVQELGVDAMRVAHPSISAVDVLNVKEDTAIIFGNGGPSAETLGSWCDTIGDEVVTSVSSRL
;
A
#
# COMPACT_ATOMS: atom_id res chain seq x y z
N MET A 1 4.38 -23.53 -29.74
CA MET A 1 4.67 -22.08 -29.64
C MET A 1 4.44 -21.70 -28.19
N THR A 2 5.48 -21.30 -27.47
CA THR A 2 5.34 -20.69 -26.15
C THR A 2 4.52 -19.42 -26.37
N LEU A 3 3.28 -19.37 -25.86
CA LEU A 3 2.50 -18.15 -25.88
C LEU A 3 3.29 -17.13 -25.06
N ILE A 4 3.82 -16.11 -25.71
CA ILE A 4 4.40 -14.97 -25.00
C ILE A 4 3.21 -14.33 -24.27
N GLN A 5 3.29 -14.28 -22.94
CA GLN A 5 2.26 -13.70 -22.07
C GLN A 5 2.69 -12.28 -21.66
N PRO A 6 1.76 -11.45 -21.16
CA PRO A 6 2.15 -10.25 -20.43
C PRO A 6 3.12 -10.56 -19.30
N THR A 7 3.96 -9.60 -18.94
CA THR A 7 4.98 -9.75 -17.91
C THR A 7 4.94 -8.56 -16.97
N VAL A 8 4.88 -8.85 -15.67
CA VAL A 8 5.05 -7.88 -14.59
C VAL A 8 6.51 -7.87 -14.17
N THR A 9 7.14 -6.71 -14.22
CA THR A 9 8.50 -6.50 -13.71
C THR A 9 8.45 -5.61 -12.48
N ILE A 10 9.08 -6.07 -11.39
CA ILE A 10 9.22 -5.34 -10.13
C ILE A 10 10.67 -4.85 -10.01
N ASP A 11 10.88 -3.54 -10.17
CA ASP A 11 12.20 -2.93 -10.10
C ASP A 11 12.58 -2.62 -8.64
N HIS A 12 13.29 -3.56 -8.02
CA HIS A 12 13.79 -3.38 -6.67
C HIS A 12 14.76 -2.20 -6.53
N SER A 13 15.45 -1.76 -7.58
CA SER A 13 16.30 -0.57 -7.50
C SER A 13 15.48 0.72 -7.32
N HIS A 14 14.32 0.80 -7.97
CA HIS A 14 13.36 1.89 -7.78
C HIS A 14 12.76 1.85 -6.37
N LEU A 15 12.41 0.66 -5.87
CA LEU A 15 11.92 0.51 -4.50
C LEU A 15 12.97 0.98 -3.47
N ARG A 16 14.25 0.59 -3.63
CA ARG A 16 15.34 1.06 -2.76
C ARG A 16 15.45 2.58 -2.78
N HIS A 17 15.47 3.17 -3.98
CA HIS A 17 15.50 4.63 -4.16
C HIS A 17 14.34 5.31 -3.41
N ASN A 18 13.11 4.85 -3.62
CA ASN A 18 11.92 5.42 -2.99
C ASN A 18 11.98 5.30 -1.46
N ILE A 19 12.31 4.13 -0.91
CA ILE A 19 12.37 3.92 0.53
C ILE A 19 13.45 4.81 1.16
N SER A 20 14.65 4.88 0.57
CA SER A 20 15.72 5.74 1.09
C SER A 20 15.36 7.22 1.02
N ALA A 21 14.75 7.68 -0.09
CA ALA A 21 14.30 9.07 -0.22
C ALA A 21 13.20 9.43 0.79
N LEU A 22 12.21 8.55 0.96
CA LEU A 22 11.13 8.74 1.92
C LEU A 22 11.65 8.73 3.36
N SER A 23 12.54 7.80 3.71
CA SER A 23 13.18 7.73 5.03
C SER A 23 13.95 9.02 5.35
N ALA A 24 14.73 9.55 4.41
CA ALA A 24 15.43 10.81 4.58
C ALA A 24 14.46 12.02 4.74
N LEU A 25 13.33 12.01 4.01
CA LEU A 25 12.34 13.09 4.05
C LEU A 25 11.63 13.22 5.40
N ILE A 26 11.34 12.09 6.06
CA ILE A 26 10.51 12.06 7.27
C ILE A 26 11.32 12.06 8.57
N ALA A 27 12.64 11.91 8.51
CA ALA A 27 13.51 11.87 9.68
C ALA A 27 13.22 13.05 10.63
N PRO A 28 13.13 12.81 11.95
CA PRO A 28 13.52 11.59 12.66
C PRO A 28 12.45 10.50 12.73
N ALA A 29 11.27 10.69 12.15
CA ALA A 29 10.27 9.62 12.07
C ALA A 29 10.79 8.46 11.21
N GLU A 30 10.32 7.25 11.49
CA GLU A 30 10.76 6.06 10.78
C GLU A 30 9.73 5.56 9.76
N VAL A 31 10.21 4.82 8.76
CA VAL A 31 9.34 4.25 7.72
C VAL A 31 8.81 2.90 8.19
N MET A 32 7.48 2.82 8.29
CA MET A 32 6.75 1.55 8.35
C MET A 32 6.15 1.26 6.97
N LEU A 33 6.67 0.28 6.24
CA LEU A 33 6.15 -0.03 4.89
C LEU A 33 4.87 -0.86 4.98
N ALA A 34 3.79 -0.35 4.42
CA ALA A 34 2.57 -1.10 4.21
C ALA A 34 2.71 -2.06 3.01
N VAL A 35 2.66 -3.36 3.29
CA VAL A 35 2.77 -4.46 2.31
C VAL A 35 1.46 -5.25 2.18
N LYS A 36 0.32 -4.58 2.38
CA LYS A 36 -1.02 -5.16 2.21
C LYS A 36 -1.26 -5.64 0.78
N THR A 37 -2.17 -6.61 0.61
CA THR A 37 -2.58 -7.14 -0.69
C THR A 37 -1.38 -7.57 -1.54
N ASN A 38 -0.55 -8.47 -0.99
CA ASN A 38 0.70 -8.93 -1.63
C ASN A 38 1.64 -7.77 -2.01
N ALA A 39 1.85 -6.82 -1.08
CA ALA A 39 2.58 -5.58 -1.34
C ALA A 39 2.04 -4.81 -2.57
N TYR A 40 0.74 -4.55 -2.60
CA TYR A 40 0.06 -3.88 -3.72
C TYR A 40 0.29 -4.62 -5.06
N GLY A 41 0.31 -5.95 -5.03
CA GLY A 41 0.62 -6.79 -6.20
C GLY A 41 2.11 -6.90 -6.57
N HIS A 42 3.03 -6.27 -5.82
CA HIS A 42 4.46 -6.26 -6.14
C HIS A 42 5.26 -7.44 -5.56
N GLY A 43 4.63 -8.31 -4.76
CA GLY A 43 5.28 -9.47 -4.15
C GLY A 43 5.63 -9.23 -2.69
N LEU A 44 4.96 -9.96 -1.79
CA LEU A 44 4.99 -9.72 -0.34
C LEU A 44 6.40 -9.82 0.26
N VAL A 45 7.14 -10.88 -0.08
CA VAL A 45 8.39 -11.24 0.61
C VAL A 45 9.56 -10.39 0.10
N GLU A 46 9.77 -10.38 -1.21
CA GLU A 46 10.88 -9.73 -1.87
C GLU A 46 10.84 -8.19 -1.68
N VAL A 47 9.64 -7.59 -1.72
CA VAL A 47 9.45 -6.16 -1.41
C VAL A 47 9.79 -5.88 0.05
N SER A 48 9.34 -6.72 0.96
CA SER A 48 9.58 -6.57 2.40
C SER A 48 11.08 -6.61 2.72
N GLU A 49 11.80 -7.58 2.17
CA GLU A 49 13.27 -7.71 2.33
C GLU A 49 13.99 -6.47 1.79
N THR A 50 13.63 -6.04 0.58
CA THR A 50 14.24 -4.88 -0.06
C THR A 50 13.98 -3.59 0.70
N ALA A 51 12.76 -3.40 1.21
CA ALA A 51 12.41 -2.21 1.96
C ALA A 51 13.19 -2.13 3.28
N LEU A 52 13.27 -3.24 4.02
CA LEU A 52 14.01 -3.31 5.27
C LEU A 52 15.50 -3.06 5.07
N SER A 53 16.09 -3.58 3.98
CA SER A 53 17.50 -3.32 3.66
C SER A 53 17.78 -1.88 3.19
N SER A 54 16.74 -1.06 3.00
CA SER A 54 16.85 0.27 2.36
C SER A 54 16.39 1.43 3.22
N GLY A 55 16.00 1.16 4.47
CA GLY A 55 15.66 2.19 5.46
C GLY A 55 14.28 2.04 6.11
N ALA A 56 13.43 1.11 5.67
CA ALA A 56 12.23 0.77 6.44
C ALA A 56 12.64 0.04 7.73
N THR A 57 12.08 0.44 8.86
CA THR A 57 12.37 -0.18 10.17
C THR A 57 11.22 -1.06 10.66
N ALA A 58 10.06 -0.97 10.03
CA ALA A 58 8.88 -1.77 10.34
C ALA A 58 8.06 -2.11 9.08
N LEU A 59 7.21 -3.12 9.19
CA LEU A 59 6.26 -3.52 8.16
C LEU A 59 4.82 -3.50 8.68
N ALA A 60 3.87 -3.24 7.78
CA ALA A 60 2.46 -3.19 8.08
C ALA A 60 1.67 -4.09 7.10
N VAL A 61 0.85 -5.01 7.61
CA VAL A 61 -0.04 -5.90 6.85
C VAL A 61 -1.50 -5.70 7.25
N LEU A 62 -2.46 -6.09 6.41
CA LEU A 62 -3.86 -6.09 6.84
C LEU A 62 -4.11 -7.21 7.86
N GLU A 63 -3.74 -8.43 7.49
CA GLU A 63 -4.14 -9.66 8.20
C GLU A 63 -2.96 -10.31 8.93
N VAL A 64 -3.24 -10.97 10.05
CA VAL A 64 -2.24 -11.75 10.80
C VAL A 64 -1.60 -12.84 9.94
N SER A 65 -2.38 -13.48 9.06
CA SER A 65 -1.93 -14.52 8.11
C SER A 65 -0.75 -14.05 7.25
N SER A 66 -0.82 -12.82 6.73
CA SER A 66 0.24 -12.20 5.93
C SER A 66 1.50 -11.95 6.76
N GLY A 67 1.32 -11.56 8.03
CA GLY A 67 2.44 -11.41 8.95
C GLY A 67 3.12 -12.75 9.28
N VAL A 68 2.34 -13.82 9.48
CA VAL A 68 2.85 -15.18 9.68
C VAL A 68 3.62 -15.65 8.43
N ALA A 69 3.13 -15.36 7.23
CA ALA A 69 3.83 -15.67 5.99
C ALA A 69 5.20 -14.98 5.94
N LEU A 70 5.31 -13.70 6.31
CA LEU A 70 6.59 -12.99 6.38
C LEU A 70 7.52 -13.59 7.45
N ARG A 71 6.99 -13.96 8.62
CA ARG A 71 7.76 -14.61 9.69
C ARG A 71 8.31 -15.97 9.27
N SER A 72 7.53 -16.76 8.51
CA SER A 72 7.97 -18.04 7.94
C SER A 72 9.14 -17.90 6.95
N ARG A 73 9.35 -16.70 6.42
CA ARG A 73 10.48 -16.34 5.54
C ARG A 73 11.66 -15.72 6.28
N GLY A 74 11.60 -15.64 7.61
CA GLY A 74 12.71 -15.16 8.44
C GLY A 74 12.74 -13.63 8.65
N ILE A 75 11.70 -12.89 8.24
CA ILE A 75 11.59 -11.47 8.55
C ILE A 75 11.43 -11.30 10.06
N THR A 76 12.34 -10.57 10.72
CA THR A 76 12.31 -10.34 12.18
C THR A 76 11.97 -8.90 12.57
N ALA A 77 11.88 -7.98 11.59
CA ALA A 77 11.54 -6.58 11.85
C ALA A 77 10.15 -6.45 12.53
N PRO A 78 9.90 -5.36 13.28
CA PRO A 78 8.58 -5.00 13.77
C PRO A 78 7.51 -5.15 12.70
N LEU A 79 6.42 -5.83 13.03
CA LEU A 79 5.34 -6.15 12.09
C LEU A 79 4.00 -5.82 12.75
N PHE A 80 3.19 -5.02 12.06
CA PHE A 80 1.92 -4.53 12.55
C PHE A 80 0.76 -5.01 11.66
N ALA A 81 -0.28 -5.60 12.25
CA ALA A 81 -1.51 -6.03 11.57
C ALA A 81 -2.72 -5.29 12.15
N TRP A 82 -3.67 -4.86 11.31
CA TRP A 82 -4.77 -3.98 11.79
C TRP A 82 -6.17 -4.22 11.23
N LEU A 83 -6.32 -5.13 10.26
CA LEU A 83 -7.64 -5.57 9.82
C LEU A 83 -7.96 -6.86 10.58
N LEU A 84 -8.61 -6.68 11.74
CA LEU A 84 -8.91 -7.76 12.65
C LEU A 84 -10.40 -8.12 12.58
N GLY A 85 -10.70 -9.41 12.47
CA GLY A 85 -12.04 -9.95 12.49
C GLY A 85 -12.24 -10.98 13.61
N ASP A 86 -13.49 -11.33 13.89
CA ASP A 86 -13.86 -12.25 14.98
C ASP A 86 -13.24 -13.65 14.86
N GLN A 87 -12.83 -14.05 13.66
CA GLN A 87 -12.25 -15.37 13.37
C GLN A 87 -10.71 -15.38 13.39
N ASP A 88 -10.06 -14.24 13.60
CA ASP A 88 -8.61 -14.17 13.64
C ASP A 88 -8.06 -14.82 14.91
N ASP A 89 -7.06 -15.69 14.75
CA ASP A 89 -6.36 -16.29 15.90
C ASP A 89 -5.24 -15.36 16.37
N PHE A 90 -5.56 -14.47 17.31
CA PHE A 90 -4.57 -13.57 17.91
C PHE A 90 -3.45 -14.30 18.67
N ARG A 91 -3.59 -15.60 18.97
CA ARG A 91 -2.47 -16.39 19.53
C ARG A 91 -1.37 -16.57 18.49
N LEU A 92 -1.72 -16.72 17.21
CA LEU A 92 -0.73 -16.76 16.14
C LEU A 92 0.05 -15.45 16.07
N ALA A 93 -0.62 -14.31 16.25
CA ALA A 93 0.05 -13.01 16.31
C ALA A 93 1.06 -12.94 17.46
N ALA A 94 0.67 -13.34 18.67
CA ALA A 94 1.56 -13.37 19.84
C ALA A 94 2.75 -14.33 19.64
N GLN A 95 2.51 -15.54 19.13
CA GLN A 95 3.55 -16.55 18.88
C GLN A 95 4.56 -16.11 17.81
N ASN A 96 4.13 -15.28 16.86
CA ASN A 96 4.95 -14.80 15.76
C ASN A 96 5.45 -13.36 15.96
N GLY A 97 5.22 -12.74 17.12
CA GLY A 97 5.65 -11.37 17.40
C GLY A 97 5.08 -10.36 16.39
N ILE A 98 3.76 -10.40 16.18
CA ILE A 98 3.01 -9.49 15.33
C ILE A 98 2.16 -8.59 16.24
N ASP A 99 2.38 -7.28 16.12
CA ASP A 99 1.64 -6.26 16.88
C ASP A 99 0.25 -6.06 16.25
N LEU A 100 -0.78 -5.86 17.07
CA LEU A 100 -2.18 -5.78 16.63
C LEU A 100 -2.79 -4.37 16.80
N GLY A 101 -3.49 -3.89 15.77
CA GLY A 101 -4.22 -2.61 15.79
C GLY A 101 -5.64 -2.77 16.34
N ILE A 102 -5.84 -2.45 17.63
CA ILE A 102 -7.09 -2.67 18.35
C ILE A 102 -8.01 -1.46 18.23
N SER A 103 -9.20 -1.68 17.69
CA SER A 103 -10.21 -0.66 17.40
C SER A 103 -11.42 -0.71 18.34
N SER A 104 -11.57 -1.78 19.13
CA SER A 104 -12.77 -1.99 19.96
C SER A 104 -12.46 -2.73 21.27
N LEU A 105 -13.39 -2.64 22.22
CA LEU A 105 -13.33 -3.43 23.47
C LEU A 105 -13.41 -4.93 23.22
N ALA A 106 -14.14 -5.36 22.18
CA ALA A 106 -14.26 -6.76 21.81
C ALA A 106 -12.90 -7.32 21.34
N GLU A 107 -12.21 -6.58 20.45
CA GLU A 107 -10.86 -6.92 20.00
C GLU A 107 -9.86 -6.91 21.17
N LEU A 108 -9.94 -5.91 22.05
CA LEU A 108 -9.09 -5.82 23.24
C LEU A 108 -9.25 -7.05 24.14
N ALA A 109 -10.50 -7.47 24.41
CA ALA A 109 -10.80 -8.65 25.19
C ALA A 109 -10.29 -9.93 24.50
N SER A 110 -10.42 -10.03 23.18
CA SER A 110 -9.84 -11.13 22.40
C SER A 110 -8.31 -11.18 22.50
N ALA A 111 -7.64 -10.03 22.43
CA ALA A 111 -6.19 -9.93 22.59
C ALA A 111 -5.75 -10.40 23.99
N ALA A 112 -6.44 -9.98 25.04
CA ALA A 112 -6.15 -10.39 26.41
C ALA A 112 -6.36 -11.89 26.67
N ARG A 113 -7.28 -12.55 25.94
CA ARG A 113 -7.49 -14.01 26.01
C ARG A 113 -6.43 -14.78 25.22
N ALA A 114 -5.84 -14.19 24.19
CA ALA A 114 -4.86 -14.85 23.34
C ALA A 114 -3.46 -14.95 23.98
N SER A 115 -3.11 -14.09 24.92
CA SER A 115 -1.86 -14.21 25.67
C SER A 115 -1.80 -15.54 26.42
N SER A 116 -0.87 -16.41 26.03
CA SER A 116 -0.74 -17.77 26.56
C SER A 116 0.67 -18.32 26.31
N GLY A 117 1.09 -19.30 27.12
CA GLY A 117 2.35 -20.02 26.90
C GLY A 117 3.60 -19.12 26.84
N GLY A 118 3.65 -18.07 27.65
CA GLY A 118 4.77 -17.11 27.70
C GLY A 118 4.78 -16.04 26.60
N HIS A 119 3.85 -16.09 25.66
CA HIS A 119 3.72 -15.09 24.59
C HIS A 119 2.64 -14.08 24.97
N ARG A 120 3.02 -12.80 25.00
CA ARG A 120 2.13 -11.69 25.31
C ARG A 120 1.75 -10.97 24.03
N VAL A 121 0.45 -10.75 23.81
CA VAL A 121 -0.02 -9.94 22.68
C VAL A 121 0.45 -8.49 22.87
N VAL A 122 1.00 -7.90 21.81
CA VAL A 122 1.36 -6.49 21.75
C VAL A 122 0.32 -5.76 20.91
N VAL A 123 -0.16 -4.62 21.41
CA VAL A 123 -1.27 -3.89 20.79
C VAL A 123 -0.95 -2.41 20.59
N HIS A 124 -1.51 -1.85 19.51
CA HIS A 124 -1.59 -0.43 19.26
C HIS A 124 -3.06 -0.03 19.26
N LEU A 125 -3.46 0.87 20.16
CA LEU A 125 -4.87 1.29 20.27
C LEU A 125 -5.19 2.29 19.17
N LYS A 126 -6.29 2.05 18.45
CA LYS A 126 -6.72 2.89 17.34
C LYS A 126 -7.84 3.82 17.76
N ILE A 127 -7.61 5.13 17.70
CA ILE A 127 -8.66 6.15 17.81
C ILE A 127 -9.18 6.48 16.40
N ASP A 128 -10.49 6.67 16.25
CA ASP A 128 -11.07 7.28 15.06
C ASP A 128 -11.09 8.79 15.22
N THR A 129 -10.41 9.49 14.31
CA THR A 129 -10.29 10.95 14.29
C THR A 129 -10.99 11.59 13.09
N GLY A 130 -11.92 10.87 12.44
CA GLY A 130 -12.75 11.41 11.36
C GLY A 130 -12.81 10.55 10.10
N LEU A 131 -12.00 9.48 10.00
CA LEU A 131 -12.08 8.56 8.86
C LEU A 131 -13.35 7.68 8.93
N THR A 132 -13.87 7.39 10.12
CA THR A 132 -15.14 6.64 10.32
C THR A 132 -15.18 5.24 9.69
N ARG A 133 -14.01 4.60 9.56
CA ARG A 133 -13.88 3.25 8.98
C ARG A 133 -13.63 2.17 10.04
N ASN A 134 -12.65 2.43 10.90
CA ASN A 134 -12.32 1.62 12.07
C ASN A 134 -11.68 2.53 13.12
N GLY A 135 -11.41 1.99 14.31
CA GLY A 135 -10.94 2.74 15.46
C GLY A 135 -12.08 3.03 16.43
N ALA A 136 -11.71 3.23 17.69
CA ALA A 136 -12.67 3.59 18.70
C ALA A 136 -13.08 5.05 18.50
N PRO A 137 -14.39 5.35 18.42
CA PRO A 137 -14.86 6.73 18.40
C PRO A 137 -14.52 7.42 19.73
N ALA A 138 -14.42 8.76 19.70
CA ALA A 138 -14.02 9.56 20.86
C ALA A 138 -14.85 9.31 22.12
N SER A 139 -16.15 9.00 21.98
CA SER A 139 -17.04 8.68 23.11
C SER A 139 -16.70 7.38 23.82
N PHE A 140 -16.10 6.41 23.13
CA PHE A 140 -15.72 5.11 23.69
C PHE A 140 -14.23 5.04 24.04
N TRP A 141 -13.42 5.99 23.57
CA TRP A 141 -11.97 6.01 23.78
C TRP A 141 -11.54 5.97 25.26
N PRO A 142 -12.14 6.75 26.20
CA PRO A 142 -11.75 6.67 27.61
C PRO A 142 -11.97 5.28 28.22
N GLN A 143 -13.08 4.62 27.87
CA GLN A 143 -13.37 3.26 28.35
C GLN A 143 -12.36 2.25 27.80
N LEU A 144 -12.02 2.35 26.51
CA LEU A 144 -11.00 1.49 25.89
C LEU A 144 -9.64 1.66 26.57
N CYS A 145 -9.22 2.89 26.86
CA CYS A 145 -7.95 3.18 27.53
C CYS A 145 -7.91 2.62 28.96
N ALA A 146 -8.98 2.81 29.74
CA ALA A 146 -9.05 2.31 31.12
C ALA A 146 -8.98 0.77 31.19
N GLU A 147 -9.71 0.09 30.31
CA GLU A 147 -9.66 -1.38 30.20
C GLU A 147 -8.29 -1.85 29.74
N ALA A 148 -7.71 -1.20 28.72
CA ALA A 148 -6.39 -1.54 28.22
C ALA A 148 -5.29 -1.34 29.26
N ALA A 149 -5.38 -0.29 30.09
CA ALA A 149 -4.46 -0.04 31.19
C ALA A 149 -4.53 -1.14 32.27
N THR A 150 -5.75 -1.57 32.63
CA THR A 150 -5.96 -2.68 33.56
C THR A 150 -5.30 -3.96 33.03
N LEU A 151 -5.58 -4.33 31.79
CA LEU A 151 -5.03 -5.52 31.14
C LEU A 151 -3.51 -5.44 30.93
N HIS A 152 -2.98 -4.24 30.67
CA HIS A 152 -1.54 -3.98 30.61
C HIS A 152 -0.87 -4.27 31.96
N ASN A 153 -1.42 -3.72 33.04
CA ASN A 153 -0.87 -3.86 34.40
C ASN A 153 -0.96 -5.29 34.93
N GLU A 154 -1.99 -6.03 34.54
CA GLU A 154 -2.13 -7.47 34.82
C GLU A 154 -1.21 -8.34 33.95
N GLY A 155 -0.45 -7.76 33.02
CA GLY A 155 0.44 -8.47 32.11
C GLY A 155 -0.29 -9.30 31.05
N ARG A 156 -1.60 -9.08 30.86
CA ARG A 156 -2.45 -9.81 29.90
C ARG A 156 -2.21 -9.39 28.47
N LEU A 157 -1.69 -8.20 28.24
CA LEU A 157 -1.23 -7.69 26.95
C LEU A 157 -0.20 -6.58 27.18
N PHE A 158 0.39 -6.05 26.12
CA PHE A 158 1.25 -4.88 26.18
C PHE A 158 0.76 -3.82 25.21
N VAL A 159 0.32 -2.69 25.75
CA VAL A 159 -0.01 -1.51 24.93
C VAL A 159 1.29 -0.82 24.54
N LYS A 160 1.69 -0.98 23.29
CA LYS A 160 2.92 -0.42 22.73
C LYS A 160 2.71 0.96 22.11
N GLY A 161 1.54 1.19 21.51
CA GLY A 161 1.33 2.44 20.78
C GLY A 161 -0.12 2.89 20.67
N ILE A 162 -0.28 4.09 20.14
CA ILE A 162 -1.57 4.69 19.77
C ILE A 162 -1.48 5.16 18.33
N TRP A 163 -2.55 4.95 17.57
CA TRP A 163 -2.56 5.33 16.17
C TRP A 163 -3.93 5.76 15.66
N SER A 164 -3.92 6.46 14.54
CA SER A 164 -5.10 6.76 13.74
C SER A 164 -4.73 6.71 12.25
N HIS A 165 -5.67 7.04 11.38
CA HIS A 165 -5.47 7.21 9.95
C HIS A 165 -6.21 8.46 9.51
N LEU A 166 -5.50 9.38 8.87
CA LEU A 166 -6.10 10.60 8.33
C LEU A 166 -7.07 10.26 7.20
N ALA A 167 -8.11 11.08 7.08
CA ALA A 167 -9.04 11.01 5.97
C ALA A 167 -8.47 11.63 4.69
N ASP A 168 -7.50 12.56 4.83
CA ASP A 168 -6.89 13.30 3.71
C ASP A 168 -7.96 14.05 2.89
N ALA A 169 -8.99 14.53 3.58
CA ALA A 169 -10.14 15.21 2.97
C ALA A 169 -9.83 16.69 2.68
N SER A 170 -9.15 17.36 3.61
CA SER A 170 -8.65 18.73 3.48
C SER A 170 -7.53 18.99 4.48
N PRO A 171 -6.68 20.02 4.26
CA PRO A 171 -5.69 20.43 5.26
C PRO A 171 -6.31 20.76 6.63
N GLU A 172 -7.48 21.39 6.66
CA GLU A 172 -8.20 21.73 7.89
C GLU A 172 -8.68 20.48 8.64
N ASP A 173 -9.20 19.47 7.93
CA ASP A 173 -9.63 18.20 8.51
C ASP A 173 -8.44 17.40 9.06
N ASP A 174 -7.27 17.49 8.42
CA ASP A 174 -6.05 16.84 8.89
C ASP A 174 -5.50 17.49 10.18
N GLU A 175 -5.55 18.82 10.28
CA GLU A 175 -5.20 19.55 11.51
C GLU A 175 -6.16 19.22 12.66
N GLU A 176 -7.46 19.15 12.38
CA GLU A 176 -8.45 18.74 13.39
C GLU A 176 -8.26 17.28 13.82
N SER A 177 -8.00 16.38 12.88
CA SER A 177 -7.69 14.98 13.15
C SER A 177 -6.44 14.85 14.04
N LEU A 178 -5.40 15.64 13.78
CA LEU A 178 -4.20 15.72 14.60
C LEU A 178 -4.52 16.19 16.02
N ARG A 179 -5.33 17.24 16.17
CA ARG A 179 -5.76 17.76 17.48
C ARG A 179 -6.51 16.69 18.27
N GLN A 180 -7.43 15.97 17.64
CA GLN A 180 -8.16 14.86 18.25
C GLN A 180 -7.23 13.71 18.64
N PHE A 181 -6.28 13.36 17.78
CA PHE A 181 -5.28 12.34 18.04
C PHE A 181 -4.45 12.67 19.29
N LEU A 182 -3.93 13.91 19.39
CA LEU A 182 -3.14 14.36 20.54
C LEU A 182 -3.97 14.37 21.83
N ALA A 183 -5.24 14.79 21.76
CA ALA A 183 -6.15 14.71 22.92
C ALA A 183 -6.39 13.25 23.35
N ALA A 184 -6.54 12.33 22.41
CA ALA A 184 -6.69 10.90 22.69
C ALA A 184 -5.44 10.31 23.37
N VAL A 185 -4.23 10.76 22.99
CA VAL A 185 -2.98 10.37 23.66
C VAL A 185 -2.94 10.85 25.12
N VAL A 186 -3.44 12.07 25.40
CA VAL A 186 -3.55 12.56 26.79
C VAL A 186 -4.47 11.67 27.61
N VAL A 187 -5.66 11.33 27.11
CA VAL A 187 -6.60 10.44 27.80
C VAL A 187 -5.99 9.06 28.11
N ALA A 188 -5.21 8.50 27.17
CA ALA A 188 -4.53 7.24 27.38
C ALA A 188 -3.47 7.33 28.50
N ARG A 189 -2.68 8.41 28.54
CA ARG A 189 -1.71 8.68 29.61
C ARG A 189 -2.37 8.88 30.96
N GLU A 190 -3.47 9.62 31.02
CA GLU A 190 -4.27 9.79 32.24
C GLU A 190 -4.87 8.47 32.75
N SER A 191 -5.08 7.50 31.84
CA SER A 191 -5.51 6.13 32.19
C SER A 191 -4.36 5.25 32.72
N GLY A 192 -3.12 5.77 32.75
CA GLY A 192 -1.93 5.05 33.22
C GLY A 192 -1.18 4.27 32.13
N LEU A 193 -1.45 4.52 30.85
CA LEU A 193 -0.68 3.96 29.74
C LEU A 193 0.51 4.86 29.40
N GLU A 194 1.65 4.26 29.07
CA GLU A 194 2.81 4.97 28.51
C GLU A 194 3.11 4.41 27.11
N PRO A 195 2.38 4.83 26.06
CA PRO A 195 2.62 4.33 24.70
C PRO A 195 4.01 4.75 24.23
N GLY A 196 4.81 3.77 23.81
CA GLY A 196 6.16 3.99 23.29
C GLY A 196 6.21 4.43 21.83
N VAL A 197 5.09 4.36 21.11
CA VAL A 197 5.00 4.71 19.68
C VAL A 197 3.65 5.35 19.35
N LEU A 198 3.70 6.46 18.63
CA LEU A 198 2.57 7.18 18.04
C LEU A 198 2.71 7.18 16.52
N HIS A 199 1.62 6.88 15.81
CA HIS A 199 1.66 6.98 14.34
C HIS A 199 0.31 7.40 13.74
N LEU A 200 0.34 8.48 12.96
CA LEU A 200 -0.85 9.09 12.36
C LEU A 200 -0.76 9.02 10.82
N GLY A 201 0.29 9.59 10.26
CA GLY A 201 0.45 9.75 8.81
C GLY A 201 0.60 8.45 8.02
N ALA A 202 0.00 8.46 6.83
CA ALA A 202 0.28 7.53 5.74
C ALA A 202 1.01 8.27 4.60
N SER A 203 0.97 7.77 3.36
CA SER A 203 1.74 8.32 2.24
C SER A 203 1.58 9.84 2.02
N SER A 204 0.36 10.35 1.93
CA SER A 204 0.09 11.78 1.70
C SER A 204 0.60 12.66 2.84
N ALA A 205 0.23 12.33 4.06
CA ALA A 205 0.67 13.05 5.26
C ALA A 205 2.19 12.98 5.46
N GLY A 206 2.82 11.84 5.15
CA GLY A 206 4.28 11.71 5.16
C GLY A 206 4.96 12.74 4.27
N LEU A 207 4.41 12.95 3.07
CA LEU A 207 4.94 13.87 2.06
C LEU A 207 4.62 15.34 2.37
N ARG A 208 3.40 15.67 2.82
CA ARG A 208 2.92 17.06 2.90
C ARG A 208 2.56 17.56 4.29
N PHE A 209 2.32 16.69 5.26
CA PHE A 209 1.86 17.06 6.60
C PHE A 209 2.85 16.62 7.68
N SER A 210 3.92 17.41 7.82
CA SER A 210 5.06 17.07 8.69
C SER A 210 4.68 16.83 10.15
N GLN A 211 3.66 17.55 10.65
CA GLN A 211 3.15 17.39 12.01
C GLN A 211 2.51 16.01 12.26
N GLY A 212 1.99 15.36 11.22
CA GLY A 212 1.39 14.03 11.30
C GLY A 212 2.37 12.87 11.23
N ARG A 213 3.68 13.12 11.09
CA ARG A 213 4.69 12.06 10.92
C ARG A 213 4.94 11.23 12.17
N MET A 214 4.82 11.85 13.35
CA MET A 214 4.96 11.18 14.66
C MET A 214 6.22 10.30 14.74
N ASP A 215 6.14 9.10 15.33
CA ASP A 215 7.26 8.16 15.41
C ASP A 215 7.38 7.30 14.13
N PHE A 216 6.25 6.94 13.50
CA PHE A 216 6.23 6.26 12.21
C PHE A 216 5.31 6.93 11.19
N VAL A 217 5.78 6.98 9.94
CA VAL A 217 4.93 7.15 8.76
C VAL A 217 4.68 5.80 8.11
N ARG A 218 3.40 5.49 7.89
CA ARG A 218 2.98 4.25 7.23
C ARG A 218 2.90 4.45 5.72
N PHE A 219 4.04 4.36 5.04
CA PHE A 219 4.08 4.50 3.59
C PHE A 219 3.49 3.27 2.92
N GLY A 220 2.50 3.49 2.05
CA GLY A 220 1.98 2.51 1.11
C GLY A 220 2.35 2.94 -0.30
N ILE A 221 1.36 3.42 -1.05
CA ILE A 221 1.44 3.73 -2.48
C ILE A 221 2.66 4.57 -2.92
N ALA A 222 3.08 5.55 -2.12
CA ALA A 222 4.25 6.39 -2.42
C ALA A 222 5.57 5.58 -2.45
N ALA A 223 5.73 4.58 -1.60
CA ALA A 223 6.92 3.71 -1.62
C ALA A 223 7.02 2.89 -2.92
N TYR A 224 5.87 2.59 -3.53
CA TYR A 224 5.77 1.87 -4.81
C TYR A 224 5.91 2.80 -6.04
N GLY A 225 6.20 4.08 -5.81
CA GLY A 225 6.47 5.02 -6.90
C GLY A 225 5.21 5.54 -7.57
N ILE A 226 4.11 5.62 -6.82
CA ILE A 226 2.82 6.11 -7.29
C ILE A 226 2.41 7.27 -6.38
N SER A 227 2.01 8.37 -6.99
CA SER A 227 1.62 9.57 -6.24
C SER A 227 0.31 9.37 -5.49
N PRO A 228 0.20 9.77 -4.22
CA PRO A 228 -1.08 9.82 -3.52
C PRO A 228 -1.87 11.11 -3.82
N PHE A 229 -1.49 11.91 -4.83
CA PHE A 229 -2.11 13.20 -5.14
C PHE A 229 -2.56 13.30 -6.60
N ASP A 230 -3.73 13.91 -6.83
CA ASP A 230 -4.32 14.06 -8.17
C ASP A 230 -3.53 15.02 -9.09
N HIS A 231 -2.82 15.99 -8.52
CA HIS A 231 -2.21 17.10 -9.26
C HIS A 231 -0.68 17.11 -9.22
N VAL A 232 -0.07 16.07 -8.66
CA VAL A 232 1.39 15.95 -8.58
C VAL A 232 1.76 14.52 -8.94
N THR A 233 2.64 14.36 -9.90
CA THR A 233 3.11 13.06 -10.37
C THR A 233 4.13 12.44 -9.41
N ALA A 234 4.31 11.12 -9.48
CA ALA A 234 5.35 10.45 -8.71
C ALA A 234 6.76 11.02 -9.01
N SER A 235 7.03 11.38 -10.27
CA SER A 235 8.30 11.96 -10.68
C SER A 235 8.55 13.33 -10.08
N GLU A 236 7.52 14.17 -9.95
CA GLU A 236 7.64 15.49 -9.28
C GLU A 236 7.94 15.35 -7.78
N LEU A 237 7.50 14.26 -7.17
CA LEU A 237 7.86 13.88 -5.80
C LEU A 237 9.27 13.23 -5.71
N GLY A 238 9.96 13.06 -6.83
CA GLY A 238 11.25 12.36 -6.90
C GLY A 238 11.15 10.84 -6.73
N LEU A 239 9.95 10.27 -6.86
CA LEU A 239 9.67 8.84 -6.74
C LEU A 239 9.73 8.17 -8.12
N ARG A 240 10.02 6.87 -8.13
CA ARG A 240 10.17 6.06 -9.35
C ARG A 240 9.21 4.87 -9.34
N PRO A 241 8.45 4.61 -10.42
CA PRO A 241 7.49 3.51 -10.47
C PRO A 241 8.20 2.17 -10.28
N VAL A 242 7.72 1.34 -9.36
CA VAL A 242 8.33 0.05 -9.04
C VAL A 242 7.82 -1.05 -9.96
N MET A 243 6.52 -1.05 -10.30
CA MET A 243 5.94 -2.02 -11.23
C MET A 243 5.93 -1.51 -12.67
N THR A 244 6.28 -2.39 -13.61
CA THR A 244 6.07 -2.19 -15.04
C THR A 244 5.34 -3.40 -15.63
N LEU A 245 4.20 -3.16 -16.27
CA LEU A 245 3.46 -4.19 -17.00
C LEU A 245 3.76 -4.05 -18.51
N THR A 246 4.31 -5.11 -19.08
CA THR A 246 4.58 -5.20 -20.52
C THR A 246 3.79 -6.32 -21.16
N ALA A 247 3.52 -6.22 -22.45
CA ALA A 247 2.78 -7.21 -23.20
C ALA A 247 3.35 -7.39 -24.60
N PRO A 248 3.33 -8.62 -25.16
CA PRO A 248 3.81 -8.87 -26.50
C PRO A 248 2.86 -8.31 -27.55
N ILE A 249 3.42 -8.00 -28.72
CA ILE A 249 2.63 -7.66 -29.90
C ILE A 249 2.34 -8.96 -30.66
N LEU A 250 1.07 -9.37 -30.66
CA LEU A 250 0.60 -10.63 -31.24
C LEU A 250 0.53 -10.58 -32.76
N GLY A 251 0.28 -9.39 -33.31
CA GLY A 251 0.12 -9.20 -34.74
C GLY A 251 -0.33 -7.80 -35.11
N ILE A 252 -0.73 -7.66 -36.38
CA ILE A 252 -1.20 -6.43 -36.98
C ILE A 252 -2.57 -6.69 -37.59
N GLU A 253 -3.54 -5.82 -37.30
CA GLU A 253 -4.88 -5.84 -37.88
C GLU A 253 -5.20 -4.48 -38.50
N GLY A 254 -5.14 -4.41 -39.83
CA GLY A 254 -5.24 -3.14 -40.55
C GLY A 254 -4.13 -2.19 -40.16
N ARG A 255 -4.48 -1.03 -39.58
CA ARG A 255 -3.51 -0.03 -39.09
C ARG A 255 -3.13 -0.20 -37.62
N CYS A 256 -3.70 -1.18 -36.92
CA CYS A 256 -3.55 -1.37 -35.48
C CYS A 256 -2.53 -2.48 -35.16
N PHE A 257 -1.81 -2.34 -34.05
CA PHE A 257 -1.21 -3.48 -33.38
C PHE A 257 -2.25 -4.20 -32.53
N VAL A 258 -2.13 -5.53 -32.48
CA VAL A 258 -2.83 -6.37 -31.50
C VAL A 258 -1.84 -6.67 -30.38
N VAL A 259 -2.10 -6.12 -29.19
CA VAL A 259 -1.27 -6.29 -28.00
C VAL A 259 -1.91 -7.35 -27.11
N GLY A 260 -1.12 -8.35 -26.68
CA GLY A 260 -1.60 -9.53 -25.97
C GLY A 260 -1.90 -9.32 -24.50
N ALA A 261 -2.56 -8.21 -24.16
CA ALA A 261 -3.07 -7.95 -22.83
C ALA A 261 -4.48 -7.34 -22.91
N GLY A 262 -5.32 -7.72 -21.96
CA GLY A 262 -6.74 -7.38 -21.92
C GLY A 262 -7.27 -7.37 -20.51
N PHE A 263 -8.58 -7.20 -20.32
CA PHE A 263 -9.15 -7.13 -18.96
C PHE A 263 -9.05 -8.44 -18.18
N GLY A 264 -8.90 -9.60 -18.85
CA GLY A 264 -8.61 -10.88 -18.20
C GLY A 264 -7.24 -10.91 -17.52
N HIS A 265 -6.34 -9.98 -17.88
CA HIS A 265 -5.02 -9.80 -17.29
C HIS A 265 -5.00 -8.75 -16.17
N GLY A 266 -6.15 -8.17 -15.81
CA GLY A 266 -6.24 -7.14 -14.78
C GLY A 266 -6.13 -5.70 -15.31
N ILE A 267 -6.19 -5.50 -16.63
CA ILE A 267 -6.20 -4.17 -17.21
C ILE A 267 -7.62 -3.59 -17.07
N LEU A 268 -7.73 -2.48 -16.36
CA LEU A 268 -9.02 -1.83 -16.10
C LEU A 268 -9.68 -1.34 -17.39
N VAL A 269 -11.00 -1.34 -17.40
CA VAL A 269 -11.82 -0.81 -18.49
C VAL A 269 -12.07 0.67 -18.21
N GLY A 270 -11.87 1.51 -19.21
CA GLY A 270 -12.02 2.96 -19.12
C GLY A 270 -12.06 3.59 -20.50
N GLU A 271 -12.85 4.64 -20.65
CA GLU A 271 -13.04 5.39 -21.89
C GLU A 271 -12.38 6.76 -21.76
N HIS A 272 -11.12 6.86 -22.16
CA HIS A 272 -10.39 8.13 -22.18
C HIS A 272 -9.65 8.30 -23.53
N PRO A 273 -9.74 9.47 -24.19
CA PRO A 273 -9.15 9.67 -25.52
C PRO A 273 -7.62 9.53 -25.53
N ASP A 274 -6.95 9.90 -24.42
CA ASP A 274 -5.51 9.75 -24.29
C ASP A 274 -5.05 8.37 -23.85
N ARG A 275 -5.96 7.40 -23.67
CA ARG A 275 -5.59 6.07 -23.22
C ARG A 275 -4.67 5.40 -24.25
N HIS A 276 -3.43 5.13 -23.86
CA HIS A 276 -2.43 4.57 -24.76
C HIS A 276 -1.49 3.59 -24.06
N VAL A 277 -0.77 2.83 -24.88
CA VAL A 277 0.43 2.06 -24.50
C VAL A 277 1.65 2.68 -25.17
N THR A 278 2.84 2.40 -24.65
CA THR A 278 4.08 2.83 -25.30
C THR A 278 4.70 1.67 -26.08
N ILE A 279 4.99 1.88 -27.37
CA ILE A 279 5.73 0.92 -28.22
C ILE A 279 6.87 1.71 -28.88
N ARG A 280 8.12 1.29 -28.64
CA ARG A 280 9.34 1.97 -29.12
C ARG A 280 9.43 3.47 -28.77
N GLY A 281 8.81 3.89 -27.67
CA GLY A 281 8.76 5.28 -27.22
C GLY A 281 7.61 6.11 -27.83
N ASP A 282 6.89 5.56 -28.82
CA ASP A 282 5.71 6.19 -29.41
C ASP A 282 4.44 5.78 -28.67
N ARG A 283 3.44 6.68 -28.68
CA ARG A 283 2.13 6.48 -28.05
C ARG A 283 1.15 5.81 -29.01
N TRP A 284 0.68 4.63 -28.65
CA TRP A 284 -0.32 3.88 -29.41
C TRP A 284 -1.63 3.83 -28.64
N TYR A 285 -2.65 4.52 -29.14
CA TYR A 285 -3.90 4.75 -28.46
C TYR A 285 -4.82 3.55 -28.53
N VAL A 286 -5.40 3.17 -27.39
CA VAL A 286 -6.31 2.03 -27.24
C VAL A 286 -7.59 2.31 -28.02
N GLN A 287 -7.87 1.47 -29.01
CA GLN A 287 -9.09 1.52 -29.81
C GLN A 287 -10.15 0.56 -29.25
N GLU A 288 -9.70 -0.58 -28.73
CA GLU A 288 -10.57 -1.65 -28.24
C GLU A 288 -9.82 -2.47 -27.19
N LEU A 289 -10.50 -2.83 -26.10
CA LEU A 289 -9.98 -3.70 -25.05
C LEU A 289 -10.84 -4.96 -24.94
N GLY A 290 -10.27 -6.11 -25.33
CA GLY A 290 -10.87 -7.43 -25.18
C GLY A 290 -10.39 -8.16 -23.92
N VAL A 291 -10.79 -9.43 -23.80
CA VAL A 291 -10.45 -10.29 -22.65
C VAL A 291 -8.94 -10.50 -22.56
N ASP A 292 -8.32 -10.96 -23.65
CA ASP A 292 -6.92 -11.38 -23.68
C ASP A 292 -6.02 -10.45 -24.51
N ALA A 293 -6.60 -9.52 -25.26
CA ALA A 293 -5.87 -8.62 -26.14
C ALA A 293 -6.55 -7.26 -26.28
N MET A 294 -5.78 -6.26 -26.70
CA MET A 294 -6.25 -4.92 -27.06
C MET A 294 -5.76 -4.54 -28.45
N ARG A 295 -6.53 -3.68 -29.12
CA ARG A 295 -6.13 -3.08 -30.40
C ARG A 295 -5.70 -1.64 -30.16
N VAL A 296 -4.50 -1.30 -30.63
CA VAL A 296 -3.91 0.03 -30.43
C VAL A 296 -3.48 0.63 -31.77
N ALA A 297 -3.69 1.93 -31.94
CA ALA A 297 -3.41 2.64 -33.18
C ALA A 297 -2.58 3.91 -32.92
N HIS A 298 -1.69 4.23 -33.86
CA HIS A 298 -0.97 5.50 -33.87
C HIS A 298 -1.64 6.47 -34.86
N PRO A 299 -1.77 7.78 -34.54
CA PRO A 299 -2.46 8.74 -35.41
C PRO A 299 -1.83 8.88 -36.80
N SER A 300 -0.49 8.76 -36.87
CA SER A 300 0.29 9.04 -38.09
C SER A 300 1.15 7.87 -38.57
N ILE A 301 1.25 6.79 -37.81
CA ILE A 301 2.13 5.65 -38.12
C ILE A 301 1.23 4.45 -38.33
N SER A 302 1.39 3.77 -39.47
CA SER A 302 0.67 2.53 -39.70
C SER A 302 1.46 1.38 -39.09
N ALA A 303 0.81 0.50 -38.33
CA ALA A 303 1.47 -0.70 -37.80
C ALA A 303 2.14 -1.55 -38.89
N VAL A 304 1.56 -1.59 -40.11
CA VAL A 304 2.14 -2.30 -41.28
C VAL A 304 3.44 -1.69 -41.81
N ASP A 305 3.69 -0.41 -41.54
CA ASP A 305 4.89 0.30 -41.99
C ASP A 305 6.05 0.13 -40.98
N VAL A 306 5.76 -0.42 -39.79
CA VAL A 306 6.77 -0.69 -38.76
C VAL A 306 7.32 -2.11 -38.96
N LEU A 307 8.54 -2.19 -39.51
CA LEU A 307 9.24 -3.46 -39.68
C LEU A 307 9.75 -4.03 -38.34
N ASN A 308 9.75 -5.37 -38.22
CA ASN A 308 10.35 -6.14 -37.12
C ASN A 308 9.76 -5.89 -35.71
N VAL A 309 8.43 -5.91 -35.58
CA VAL A 309 7.74 -5.65 -34.28
C VAL A 309 7.46 -6.92 -33.47
N LYS A 310 7.65 -8.10 -34.05
CA LYS A 310 7.38 -9.39 -33.37
C LYS A 310 8.22 -9.63 -32.11
N GLU A 311 9.35 -8.94 -31.95
CA GLU A 311 10.19 -9.01 -30.76
C GLU A 311 10.01 -7.82 -29.81
N ASP A 312 9.24 -6.81 -30.22
CA ASP A 312 8.93 -5.67 -29.36
C ASP A 312 7.81 -6.01 -28.36
N THR A 313 7.82 -5.28 -27.25
CA THR A 313 6.74 -5.29 -26.26
C THR A 313 6.08 -3.92 -26.18
N ALA A 314 4.78 -3.91 -25.95
CA ALA A 314 4.05 -2.73 -25.51
C ALA A 314 4.21 -2.58 -23.99
N ILE A 315 4.56 -1.38 -23.53
CA ILE A 315 4.52 -1.01 -22.12
C ILE A 315 3.10 -0.51 -21.85
N ILE A 316 2.35 -1.29 -21.07
CA ILE A 316 0.97 -0.95 -20.68
C ILE A 316 0.99 0.18 -19.66
N PHE A 317 1.82 0.06 -18.63
CA PHE A 317 2.14 1.11 -17.67
C PHE A 317 3.48 0.84 -16.97
N GLY A 318 4.02 1.86 -16.31
CA GLY A 318 5.24 1.79 -15.52
C GLY A 318 6.39 2.53 -16.19
N ASN A 319 7.62 2.04 -15.98
CA ASN A 319 8.81 2.73 -16.47
C ASN A 319 8.83 2.78 -18.02
N GLY A 320 8.93 3.99 -18.58
CA GLY A 320 8.90 4.21 -20.03
C GLY A 320 7.50 4.20 -20.65
N GLY A 321 6.45 3.99 -19.86
CA GLY A 321 5.05 4.07 -20.28
C GLY A 321 4.26 5.10 -19.49
N PRO A 322 2.92 5.10 -19.64
CA PRO A 322 2.04 5.84 -18.73
C PRO A 322 2.24 5.38 -17.28
N SER A 323 2.05 6.27 -16.31
CA SER A 323 2.10 5.89 -14.88
C SER A 323 0.82 5.17 -14.44
N ALA A 324 0.89 4.46 -13.30
CA ALA A 324 -0.30 3.83 -12.74
C ALA A 324 -1.37 4.85 -12.35
N GLU A 325 -0.99 6.03 -11.81
CA GLU A 325 -1.96 7.10 -11.54
C GLU A 325 -2.62 7.64 -12.82
N THR A 326 -1.87 7.70 -13.94
CA THR A 326 -2.41 8.08 -15.25
C THR A 326 -3.42 7.06 -15.76
N LEU A 327 -3.13 5.76 -15.62
CA LEU A 327 -4.10 4.71 -15.98
C LEU A 327 -5.34 4.76 -15.09
N GLY A 328 -5.15 5.06 -13.80
CA GLY A 328 -6.25 5.20 -12.85
C GLY A 328 -7.21 6.29 -13.31
N SER A 329 -6.70 7.48 -13.63
CA SER A 329 -7.55 8.59 -14.09
C SER A 329 -8.27 8.29 -15.40
N TRP A 330 -7.67 7.53 -16.33
CA TRP A 330 -8.35 7.08 -17.55
C TRP A 330 -9.46 6.06 -17.31
N CYS A 331 -9.51 5.43 -16.14
CA CYS A 331 -10.48 4.42 -15.76
C CYS A 331 -11.35 4.86 -14.58
N ASP A 332 -11.42 6.17 -14.31
CA ASP A 332 -12.16 6.77 -13.19
C ASP A 332 -11.83 6.14 -11.82
N THR A 333 -10.54 5.87 -11.60
CA THR A 333 -10.02 5.29 -10.35
C THR A 333 -8.62 5.81 -10.00
N ILE A 334 -7.97 5.20 -9.03
CA ILE A 334 -6.66 5.56 -8.49
C ILE A 334 -5.59 4.54 -8.86
N GLY A 335 -4.31 4.96 -8.79
CA GLY A 335 -3.17 4.12 -9.10
C GLY A 335 -3.07 2.85 -8.24
N ASP A 336 -3.55 2.88 -6.99
CA ASP A 336 -3.63 1.71 -6.12
C ASP A 336 -4.43 0.57 -6.77
N GLU A 337 -5.59 0.88 -7.34
CA GLU A 337 -6.45 -0.12 -7.98
C GLU A 337 -5.78 -0.68 -9.25
N VAL A 338 -5.09 0.16 -10.02
CA VAL A 338 -4.37 -0.28 -11.23
C VAL A 338 -3.35 -1.37 -10.90
N VAL A 339 -2.47 -1.14 -9.92
CA VAL A 339 -1.42 -2.13 -9.58
C VAL A 339 -1.94 -3.36 -8.86
N THR A 340 -3.02 -3.20 -8.08
CA THR A 340 -3.64 -4.32 -7.34
C THR A 340 -4.56 -5.17 -8.21
N SER A 341 -5.04 -4.63 -9.34
CA SER A 341 -5.89 -5.35 -10.29
C SER A 341 -5.11 -6.28 -11.21
N VAL A 342 -3.80 -6.06 -11.37
CA VAL A 342 -2.94 -6.91 -12.21
C VAL A 342 -3.04 -8.35 -11.76
N SER A 343 -3.34 -9.25 -12.70
CA SER A 343 -3.60 -10.65 -12.39
C SER A 343 -2.38 -11.32 -11.74
N SER A 344 -2.61 -12.05 -10.66
CA SER A 344 -1.59 -12.89 -10.01
C SER A 344 -1.08 -14.07 -10.87
N ARG A 345 -1.62 -14.23 -12.08
CA ARG A 345 -1.16 -15.19 -13.09
C ARG A 345 0.04 -14.68 -13.89
N LEU A 346 0.40 -13.40 -13.73
CA LEU A 346 1.49 -12.72 -14.40
C LEU A 346 2.74 -12.59 -13.51
#